data_AF-W1XN81-F1
#
_entry.id   AF-W1XN81-F1
#
_cell.length_a   1.000
_cell.length_b   1.000
_cell.length_c   1.000
_cell.angle_alpha   90.00
_cell.angle_beta   90.00
_cell.angle_gamma   90.00
#
_symmetry.space_group_name_H-M   'P 1'
#
loop_
_entity.id
_entity.type
_entity.pdbx_description
1 polymer ?
#
loop_
_entity_poly.entity_id
_entity_poly.type
_entity_poly.pdbx_seq_one_letter_code
_entity_poly.pdbx_strand_id
1 'polypeptide(L)'
;PPNIQGIEACEAIMPNVPQVAVFDTAFHQTMPKEAYMYALPYSYYEDYGIRRYGFHGTSHKYVAQRCAELMGKHMTDLRIITCHLGNGSSVAAIKGGRSIDTTM
;
A
#
# COMPACT_ATOMS: atom_id res chain seq x y z
N PRO A 1 2.91 20.50 -3.42
CA PRO A 1 3.04 19.30 -4.27
C PRO A 1 1.69 18.91 -4.89
N PRO A 2 1.64 18.14 -5.98
CA PRO A 2 0.41 17.93 -6.75
C PRO A 2 -0.79 17.41 -5.95
N ASN A 3 -0.57 16.46 -5.03
CA ASN A 3 -1.65 15.88 -4.22
C ASN A 3 -2.32 16.91 -3.31
N ILE A 4 -1.53 17.79 -2.67
CA ILE A 4 -2.05 18.85 -1.78
C ILE A 4 -2.77 19.93 -2.61
N GLN A 5 -2.21 20.32 -3.75
CA GLN A 5 -2.84 21.28 -4.66
C GLN A 5 -4.24 20.81 -5.12
N GLY A 6 -4.40 19.51 -5.36
CA GLY A 6 -5.71 18.93 -5.67
C GLY A 6 -6.71 19.05 -4.53
N ILE A 7 -6.28 18.80 -3.28
CA ILE A 7 -7.13 18.93 -2.09
C ILE A 7 -7.57 20.39 -1.88
N GLU A 8 -6.62 21.32 -1.95
CA GLU A 8 -6.88 22.77 -1.79
C GLU A 8 -7.84 23.29 -2.88
N ALA A 9 -7.65 22.86 -4.13
CA ALA A 9 -8.54 23.23 -5.22
C ALA A 9 -9.96 22.70 -5.01
N CYS A 10 -10.11 21.42 -4.62
CA CYS A 10 -11.40 20.81 -4.31
C CYS A 10 -12.11 21.52 -3.14
N GLU A 11 -11.35 21.90 -2.10
CA GLU A 11 -11.88 22.64 -0.95
C GLU A 11 -12.45 24.02 -1.36
N ALA A 12 -11.78 24.71 -2.28
CA ALA A 12 -12.23 26.01 -2.77
C ALA A 12 -13.53 25.94 -3.60
N ILE A 13 -13.70 24.91 -4.45
CA ILE A 13 -14.86 24.80 -5.35
C ILE A 13 -16.03 23.99 -4.78
N MET A 14 -15.77 23.14 -3.78
CA MET A 14 -16.77 22.26 -3.14
C MET A 14 -16.63 22.30 -1.60
N PRO A 15 -16.79 23.48 -0.96
CA PRO A 15 -16.44 23.68 0.46
C PRO A 15 -17.25 22.84 1.46
N ASN A 16 -18.40 22.29 1.04
CA ASN A 16 -19.28 21.52 1.92
C ASN A 16 -19.25 20.01 1.63
N VAL A 17 -18.39 19.55 0.72
CA VAL A 17 -18.29 18.13 0.36
C VAL A 17 -17.15 17.49 1.16
N PRO A 18 -17.41 16.41 1.92
CA PRO A 18 -16.35 15.71 2.63
C PRO A 18 -15.29 15.15 1.67
N GLN A 19 -14.02 15.40 1.97
CA GLN A 19 -12.88 14.85 1.22
C GLN A 19 -12.27 13.67 1.98
N VAL A 20 -11.80 12.65 1.25
CA VAL A 20 -11.17 11.46 1.83
C VAL A 20 -9.81 11.23 1.18
N ALA A 21 -8.78 11.06 2.01
CA ALA A 21 -7.46 10.63 1.55
C ALA A 21 -7.36 9.10 1.56
N VAL A 22 -6.98 8.53 0.42
CA VAL A 22 -6.68 7.10 0.27
C VAL A 22 -5.19 6.94 0.01
N PHE A 23 -4.47 6.34 0.96
CA PHE A 23 -3.02 6.26 0.92
C PHE A 23 -2.56 4.95 0.30
N ASP A 24 -1.64 5.05 -0.67
CA ASP A 24 -0.99 3.89 -1.29
C ASP A 24 -0.23 3.02 -0.28
N THR A 25 0.27 3.61 0.79
CA THR A 25 1.02 2.93 1.86
C THR A 25 0.12 2.12 2.81
N ALA A 26 -1.20 2.34 2.79
CA ALA A 26 -2.09 1.81 3.82
C ALA A 26 -2.17 0.27 3.80
N PHE A 27 -2.22 -0.34 2.62
CA PHE A 27 -2.30 -1.80 2.47
C PHE A 27 -1.06 -2.52 3.02
N HIS A 28 0.09 -1.86 2.93
CA HIS A 28 1.40 -2.39 3.31
C HIS A 28 1.71 -2.26 4.80
N GLN A 29 0.85 -1.59 5.59
CA GLN A 29 1.03 -1.49 7.06
C GLN A 29 0.88 -2.83 7.79
N THR A 30 0.49 -3.89 7.09
CA THR A 30 0.43 -5.25 7.62
C THR A 30 1.76 -6.03 7.52
N MET A 31 2.80 -5.43 6.91
CA MET A 31 4.14 -6.02 6.85
C MET A 31 4.70 -6.26 8.27
N PRO A 32 5.30 -7.43 8.53
CA PRO A 32 5.98 -7.68 9.80
C PRO A 32 7.32 -6.93 9.89
N LYS A 33 7.91 -6.86 11.09
CA LYS A 33 9.12 -6.04 11.36
C LYS A 33 10.29 -6.42 10.46
N GLU A 34 10.51 -7.72 10.28
CA GLU A 34 11.54 -8.28 9.41
C GLU A 34 11.38 -7.85 7.95
N ALA A 35 10.17 -7.50 7.51
CA ALA A 35 9.89 -7.09 6.14
C ALA A 35 9.89 -5.57 5.95
N TYR A 36 9.73 -4.74 6.99
CA TYR A 36 9.81 -3.27 6.83
C TYR A 36 11.08 -2.64 7.36
N MET A 37 11.82 -3.35 8.23
CA MET A 37 13.06 -2.84 8.80
C MET A 37 14.20 -2.97 7.79
N TYR A 38 14.99 -1.90 7.65
CA TYR A 38 16.25 -1.96 6.90
C TYR A 38 17.40 -2.41 7.82
N ALA A 39 18.45 -3.00 7.24
CA ALA A 39 19.69 -3.34 7.92
C ALA A 39 20.56 -2.09 8.17
N LEU A 40 19.98 -1.10 8.84
CA LEU A 40 20.55 0.18 9.23
C LEU A 40 20.53 0.32 10.75
N PRO A 41 21.23 1.30 11.35
CA PRO A 41 21.11 1.57 12.78
C PRO A 41 19.65 1.72 13.19
N TYR A 42 19.24 1.05 14.27
CA TYR A 42 17.84 1.02 14.69
C TYR A 42 17.29 2.41 15.05
N SER A 43 18.16 3.32 15.53
CA SER A 43 17.80 4.71 15.78
C SER A 43 17.24 5.42 14.54
N TYR A 44 17.60 4.99 13.33
CA TYR A 44 17.05 5.61 12.11
C TYR A 44 15.56 5.34 11.94
N TYR A 45 15.10 4.18 12.40
CA TYR A 45 13.68 3.86 12.46
C TYR A 45 12.99 4.63 13.59
N GLU A 46 13.59 4.68 14.78
CA GLU A 46 12.97 5.32 15.95
C GLU A 46 12.87 6.84 15.82
N ASP A 47 13.94 7.49 15.38
CA ASP A 47 14.04 8.94 15.37
C ASP A 47 13.43 9.56 14.10
N TYR A 48 13.51 8.85 12.97
CA TYR A 48 13.16 9.39 11.65
C TYR A 48 12.10 8.58 10.91
N GLY A 49 11.63 7.45 11.46
CA GLY A 49 10.66 6.59 10.79
C GLY A 49 11.19 5.96 9.50
N ILE A 50 12.52 5.77 9.36
CA ILE A 50 13.09 5.11 8.18
C ILE A 50 12.69 3.64 8.19
N ARG A 51 11.87 3.26 7.21
CA ARG A 51 11.36 1.91 6.99
C ARG A 51 10.87 1.76 5.56
N ARG A 52 10.64 0.52 5.14
CA ARG A 52 9.82 0.25 3.96
C ARG A 52 8.37 0.62 4.25
N TYR A 53 7.78 1.43 3.38
CA TYR A 53 6.37 1.82 3.49
C TYR A 53 5.48 1.09 2.49
N GLY A 54 6.00 0.75 1.30
CA GLY A 54 5.21 0.22 0.19
C GLY A 54 4.35 1.27 -0.51
N PHE A 55 4.15 1.11 -1.81
CA PHE A 55 3.28 1.94 -2.64
C PHE A 55 2.47 1.07 -3.62
N HIS A 56 1.54 1.69 -4.34
CA HIS A 56 0.54 0.98 -5.16
C HIS A 56 -0.35 0.03 -4.35
N GLY A 57 -0.49 0.24 -3.03
CA GLY A 57 -1.22 -0.64 -2.14
C GLY A 57 -2.71 -0.79 -2.49
N THR A 58 -3.33 0.27 -3.00
CA THR A 58 -4.72 0.21 -3.50
C THR A 58 -4.84 -0.79 -4.67
N SER A 59 -3.88 -0.76 -5.59
CA SER A 59 -3.83 -1.68 -6.72
C SER A 59 -3.54 -3.11 -6.25
N HIS A 60 -2.51 -3.32 -5.44
CA HIS A 60 -2.15 -4.63 -4.90
C HIS A 60 -3.31 -5.27 -4.12
N LYS A 61 -4.01 -4.50 -3.28
CA LYS A 61 -5.21 -4.95 -2.55
C LYS A 61 -6.32 -5.38 -3.51
N TYR A 62 -6.64 -4.54 -4.49
CA TYR A 62 -7.72 -4.80 -5.44
C TYR A 62 -7.45 -6.06 -6.26
N VAL A 63 -6.27 -6.19 -6.87
CA VAL A 63 -6.00 -7.31 -7.78
C VAL A 63 -5.85 -8.64 -7.02
N ALA A 64 -5.36 -8.62 -5.78
CA ALA A 64 -5.36 -9.81 -4.94
C ALA A 64 -6.79 -10.27 -4.63
N GLN A 65 -7.67 -9.34 -4.24
CA GLN A 65 -9.09 -9.64 -3.98
C GLN A 65 -9.77 -10.18 -5.23
N ARG A 66 -9.54 -9.54 -6.37
CA ARG A 66 -10.10 -9.98 -7.65
C ARG A 66 -9.60 -11.37 -8.06
N CYS A 67 -8.32 -11.66 -7.82
CA CYS A 67 -7.75 -12.98 -8.07
C CYS A 67 -8.44 -14.07 -7.24
N ALA A 68 -8.68 -13.81 -5.95
CA ALA A 68 -9.39 -14.75 -5.08
C ALA A 68 -10.81 -15.07 -5.57
N GLU A 69 -11.56 -14.03 -5.97
CA GLU A 69 -12.90 -14.18 -6.56
C GLU A 69 -12.88 -15.01 -7.84
N LEU A 70 -11.95 -14.73 -8.77
CA LEU A 70 -11.81 -15.46 -10.02
C LEU A 70 -11.42 -16.93 -9.82
N MET A 71 -10.69 -17.23 -8.75
CA MET A 71 -10.34 -18.59 -8.36
C MET A 71 -11.47 -19.31 -7.62
N GLY A 72 -12.56 -18.62 -7.25
CA GLY A 72 -13.62 -19.17 -6.41
C GLY A 72 -13.12 -19.60 -5.02
N LYS A 73 -12.09 -18.91 -4.49
CA LYS A 73 -11.46 -19.24 -3.21
C LYS A 73 -11.57 -18.09 -2.22
N HIS A 74 -11.61 -18.42 -0.93
CA HIS A 74 -11.56 -17.41 0.11
C HIS A 74 -10.14 -16.83 0.23
N MET A 75 -10.05 -15.52 0.43
CA MET A 75 -8.76 -14.80 0.46
C MET A 75 -7.80 -15.33 1.53
N THR A 76 -8.32 -15.81 2.67
CA THR A 76 -7.51 -16.35 3.78
C THR A 76 -6.70 -17.59 3.38
N ASP A 77 -7.13 -18.30 2.35
CA ASP A 77 -6.55 -19.57 1.92
C ASP A 77 -5.46 -19.38 0.86
N LEU A 78 -5.22 -18.12 0.44
CA LEU A 78 -4.36 -17.81 -0.68
C LEU A 78 -3.04 -17.16 -0.25
N ARG A 79 -2.01 -17.46 -1.05
CA ARG A 79 -0.74 -16.75 -1.11
C ARG A 79 -0.56 -16.26 -2.53
N ILE A 80 -0.51 -14.94 -2.70
CA ILE A 80 -0.55 -14.28 -4.01
C ILE A 80 0.66 -13.38 -4.12
N ILE A 81 1.34 -13.44 -5.26
CA ILE A 81 2.28 -12.41 -5.70
C ILE A 81 1.55 -11.53 -6.70
N THR A 82 1.61 -10.23 -6.50
CA THR A 82 0.98 -9.25 -7.39
C THR A 82 2.03 -8.36 -8.01
N CYS A 83 1.92 -8.10 -9.32
CA CYS A 83 2.86 -7.29 -10.07
C CYS A 83 2.12 -6.07 -10.63
N HIS A 84 2.35 -4.90 -10.05
CA HIS A 84 1.89 -3.64 -10.60
C HIS A 84 2.98 -3.13 -11.55
N LEU A 85 2.73 -3.18 -12.86
CA LEU A 85 3.72 -2.84 -13.89
C LEU A 85 3.22 -1.67 -14.73
N GLY A 86 3.84 -0.51 -14.54
CA GLY A 86 3.50 0.75 -15.21
C GLY A 86 4.62 1.78 -15.06
N ASN A 87 4.27 3.07 -15.12
CA ASN A 87 5.25 4.17 -14.95
C ASN A 87 6.05 4.04 -13.64
N GLY A 88 5.37 3.68 -12.55
CA GLY A 88 6.00 3.09 -11.36
C GLY A 88 5.70 1.59 -11.34
N SER A 89 6.67 0.77 -10.92
CA SER A 89 6.51 -0.68 -10.90
C SER A 89 6.88 -1.28 -9.55
N SER A 90 5.98 -2.08 -8.98
CA SER A 90 6.20 -2.77 -7.70
C SER A 90 5.63 -4.18 -7.72
N VAL A 91 6.25 -5.04 -6.91
CA VAL A 91 5.76 -6.38 -6.63
C VAL A 91 5.41 -6.46 -5.14
N ALA A 92 4.33 -7.16 -4.79
CA ALA A 92 3.96 -7.39 -3.41
C ALA A 92 3.63 -8.85 -3.14
N ALA A 93 4.13 -9.35 -2.01
CA ALA A 93 3.78 -10.65 -1.47
C ALA A 93 2.60 -10.51 -0.51
N ILE A 94 1.55 -11.30 -0.75
CA ILE A 94 0.28 -11.22 -0.02
C ILE A 94 -0.06 -12.61 0.52
N LYS A 95 -0.35 -12.68 1.82
CA LYS A 95 -0.73 -13.92 2.51
C LYS A 95 -2.03 -13.70 3.26
N GLY A 96 -3.08 -14.43 2.89
CA GLY A 96 -4.38 -14.32 3.54
C GLY A 96 -4.98 -12.91 3.45
N GLY A 97 -4.78 -12.22 2.32
CA GLY A 97 -5.28 -10.85 2.12
C GLY A 97 -4.47 -9.74 2.78
N ARG A 98 -3.34 -10.05 3.42
CA ARG A 98 -2.44 -9.07 4.04
C ARG A 98 -1.14 -8.97 3.26
N SER A 99 -0.65 -7.75 3.03
CA SER A 99 0.67 -7.54 2.44
C SER A 99 1.74 -7.88 3.48
N ILE A 100 2.59 -8.84 3.14
CA ILE A 100 3.67 -9.31 4.03
C ILE A 100 5.04 -8.86 3.55
N ASP A 101 5.18 -8.41 2.31
CA ASP A 101 6.38 -7.78 1.77
C ASP A 101 6.04 -7.01 0.49
N THR A 102 6.89 -6.05 0.10
CA THR A 102 6.80 -5.35 -1.18
C THR A 102 8.14 -4.76 -1.59
N THR A 103 8.32 -4.50 -2.88
CA THR A 103 9.58 -4.01 -3.45
C THR A 103 9.86 -2.53 -3.20
N MET A 104 8.86 -1.74 -2.80
CA MET A 104 8.98 -0.29 -2.55
C MET A 104 8.93 0.06 -1.05
#